data_AF-A0A220W3F3-F1
#
_entry.id   AF-A0A220W3F3-F1
#
_cell.length_a   1.000
_cell.length_b   1.000
_cell.length_c   1.000
_cell.angle_alpha   90.00
_cell.angle_beta   90.00
_cell.angle_gamma   90.00
#
_symmetry.space_group_name_H-M   'P 1'
#
loop_
_entity.id
_entity.type
_entity.pdbx_description
1 polymer ?
#
loop_
_entity_poly.entity_id
_entity_poly.type
_entity_poly.pdbx_seq_one_letter_code
_entity_poly.pdbx_strand_id
1 'polypeptide(L)' 'MLGLFEPSYRRNRDEREIRYYFTKYGEDAPAVLSDRSDREGLSSRDRRHWRRLARKARRARKTWLAALENTGS' A
#
# COMPACT_ATOMS: atom_id res chain seq x y z
N MET A 1 -19.70 6.66 15.56
CA MET A 1 -18.22 6.59 15.50
C MET A 1 -17.79 5.13 15.47
N LEU A 2 -17.44 4.58 14.30
CA LEU A 2 -16.90 3.21 14.16
C LEU A 2 -15.38 3.28 14.02
N GLY A 3 -14.73 3.66 15.12
CA GLY A 3 -13.29 3.82 15.20
C GLY A 3 -12.58 2.50 15.52
N LEU A 4 -11.46 2.28 14.83
CA LEU A 4 -10.20 1.72 15.36
C LEU A 4 -9.87 0.22 15.23
N PHE A 5 -10.74 -0.65 14.71
CA PHE A 5 -10.33 -2.04 14.44
C PHE A 5 -10.61 -2.45 12.98
N GLU A 6 -9.70 -2.04 12.09
CA GLU A 6 -9.59 -2.74 10.81
C GLU A 6 -9.18 -4.20 11.11
N PRO A 7 -9.92 -5.21 10.60
CA PRO A 7 -9.63 -6.61 10.92
C PRO A 7 -8.16 -6.94 10.66
N SER A 8 -7.52 -7.63 11.61
CA SER A 8 -6.10 -8.02 11.55
C SER A 8 -5.74 -8.67 10.22
N TYR A 9 -6.62 -9.55 9.71
CA TYR A 9 -6.48 -10.18 8.40
C TYR A 9 -6.30 -9.17 7.25
N ARG A 10 -7.08 -8.09 7.26
CA ARG A 10 -7.02 -7.05 6.22
C ARG A 10 -5.76 -6.20 6.35
N ARG A 11 -5.28 -5.95 7.57
CA ARG A 11 -4.00 -5.26 7.81
C ARG A 11 -2.83 -6.07 7.25
N ASN A 12 -2.75 -7.35 7.61
CA ASN A 12 -1.70 -8.26 7.14
C ASN A 12 -1.71 -8.40 5.61
N ARG A 13 -2.90 -8.46 5.00
CA ARG A 13 -3.03 -8.51 3.54
C ARG A 13 -2.55 -7.20 2.88
N ASP A 14 -3.01 -6.06 3.38
CA ASP A 14 -2.58 -4.75 2.88
C ASP A 14 -1.06 -4.58 3.01
N GLU A 15 -0.45 -5.02 4.11
CA GLU A 15 1.00 -4.96 4.34
C GLU A 15 1.79 -5.83 3.36
N ARG A 16 1.33 -7.08 3.13
CA ARG A 16 1.95 -7.96 2.13
C ARG A 16 1.91 -7.35 0.73
N GLU A 17 0.78 -6.74 0.39
CA GLU A 17 0.62 -6.11 -0.92
C GLU A 17 1.50 -4.86 -1.04
N ILE A 18 1.50 -3.97 -0.04
CA ILE A 18 2.39 -2.80 -0.01
C ILE A 18 3.86 -3.22 -0.13
N ARG A 19 4.29 -4.25 0.61
CA ARG A 19 5.64 -4.81 0.50
C ARG A 19 5.95 -5.23 -0.93
N TYR A 20 5.06 -5.96 -1.59
CA TYR A 20 5.24 -6.36 -3.00
C TYR A 20 5.47 -5.16 -3.92
N TYR A 21 4.71 -4.07 -3.76
CA TYR A 21 4.92 -2.87 -4.58
C TYR A 21 6.23 -2.17 -4.25
N PHE A 22 6.60 -2.04 -2.98
CA PHE A 22 7.90 -1.47 -2.59
C PHE A 22 9.07 -2.32 -3.11
N THR A 23 8.99 -3.65 -3.05
CA THR A 23 10.02 -4.53 -3.63
C THR A 23 10.12 -4.37 -5.15
N LYS A 24 9.00 -4.14 -5.85
CA LYS A 24 8.98 -4.07 -7.31
C LYS A 24 9.30 -2.68 -7.87
N TYR A 25 8.86 -1.62 -7.20
CA TYR A 25 8.89 -0.25 -7.70
C TYR A 25 9.69 0.71 -6.79
N GLY A 26 10.23 0.22 -5.67
CA GLY A 26 11.01 1.02 -4.74
C GLY A 26 10.25 2.24 -4.24
N GLU A 27 10.87 3.41 -4.40
CA GLU A 27 10.34 4.69 -3.95
C GLU A 27 9.03 5.10 -4.65
N ASP A 28 8.79 4.61 -5.86
CA ASP A 28 7.63 4.94 -6.69
C ASP A 28 6.38 4.14 -6.32
N ALA A 29 6.50 3.13 -5.44
CA ALA A 29 5.39 2.29 -5.03
C ALA A 29 4.12 3.07 -4.60
N PRO A 30 4.21 4.17 -3.83
CA PRO A 30 3.02 4.95 -3.48
C PRO A 30 2.37 5.69 -4.65
N ALA A 31 3.15 6.10 -5.65
CA ALA A 31 2.63 6.71 -6.88
C ALA A 31 1.92 5.67 -7.74
N VAL A 32 2.56 4.51 -7.97
CA VAL A 32 1.99 3.37 -8.73
C VAL A 32 0.65 2.91 -8.14
N LEU A 33 0.56 2.82 -6.80
CA LEU A 33 -0.68 2.47 -6.11
C LEU A 33 -1.76 3.56 -6.27
N SER A 34 -1.37 4.82 -6.31
CA SER A 34 -2.28 5.95 -6.55
C SER A 34 -2.84 5.91 -7.96
N ASP A 35 -1.97 5.76 -8.96
CA ASP A 35 -2.35 5.74 -10.38
C ASP A 35 -3.25 4.55 -10.67
N ARG A 36 -2.94 3.38 -10.08
CA ARG A 36 -3.84 2.22 -10.11
C ARG A 36 -5.23 2.56 -9.61
N SER A 37 -5.33 3.40 -8.59
CA SER A 37 -6.62 3.80 -8.03
C SER A 37 -7.44 4.70 -8.95
N ASP A 38 -6.84 5.30 -9.97
CA ASP A 38 -7.54 6.20 -10.89
C ASP A 38 -7.77 5.58 -12.27
N ARG A 39 -7.41 4.31 -12.46
CA ARG A 39 -7.68 3.56 -13.70
C ARG A 39 -9.18 3.45 -13.99
N GLU A 40 -9.51 3.70 -15.25
CA GLU A 40 -10.86 3.47 -15.79
C GLU A 40 -11.23 1.98 -15.71
N GLY A 41 -12.52 1.68 -15.56
CA GLY A 41 -13.02 0.32 -15.44
C GLY A 41 -12.93 -0.29 -14.02
N LEU A 42 -12.30 0.37 -13.05
CA LEU A 42 -12.30 -0.09 -11.66
C LEU A 42 -13.63 0.17 -10.97
N SER A 43 -14.11 -0.87 -10.27
CA SER A 43 -15.25 -0.76 -9.35
C SER A 43 -14.93 0.25 -8.23
N SER A 44 -15.96 0.90 -7.68
CA SER A 44 -15.80 1.82 -6.55
C SER A 44 -15.15 1.16 -5.33
N ARG A 45 -15.32 -0.17 -5.15
CA ARG A 45 -14.70 -0.94 -4.07
C ARG A 45 -13.19 -1.06 -4.27
N ASP A 46 -12.77 -1.40 -5.48
CA ASP A 46 -11.34 -1.56 -5.80
C ASP A 46 -10.63 -0.21 -5.80
N ARG A 47 -11.30 0.82 -6.31
CA ARG A 47 -10.84 2.21 -6.24
C ARG A 47 -10.52 2.62 -4.79
N ARG A 48 -11.42 2.34 -3.85
CA ARG A 48 -11.20 2.59 -2.42
C ARG A 48 -10.08 1.73 -1.84
N HIS A 49 -9.95 0.48 -2.27
CA HIS A 49 -8.88 -0.41 -1.84
C HIS A 49 -7.50 0.14 -2.26
N TRP A 50 -7.30 0.47 -3.54
CA TRP A 50 -6.05 1.04 -4.04
C TRP A 50 -5.72 2.37 -3.37
N ARG A 51 -6.70 3.26 -3.18
CA ARG A 51 -6.50 4.51 -2.42
C ARG A 51 -6.07 4.26 -0.98
N ARG A 52 -6.62 3.23 -0.33
CA ARG A 52 -6.21 2.85 1.04
C ARG A 52 -4.76 2.36 1.06
N LEU A 53 -4.37 1.51 0.11
CA LEU A 53 -2.99 1.03 -0.01
C LEU A 53 -2.02 2.17 -0.28
N ALA A 54 -2.33 3.06 -1.23
CA ALA A 54 -1.50 4.23 -1.54
C ALA A 54 -1.28 5.13 -0.30
N ARG A 55 -2.35 5.39 0.48
CA ARG A 55 -2.24 6.17 1.72
C ARG A 55 -1.37 5.49 2.77
N LYS A 56 -1.53 4.18 2.98
CA LYS A 56 -0.71 3.41 3.93
C LYS A 56 0.75 3.38 3.48
N ALA A 57 1.00 3.13 2.20
CA ALA A 57 2.34 3.13 1.60
C ALA A 57 3.05 4.48 1.77
N ARG A 58 2.35 5.62 1.54
CA ARG A 58 2.92 6.96 1.79
C ARG A 58 3.31 7.16 3.25
N ARG A 59 2.43 6.81 4.19
CA ARG A 59 2.68 6.96 5.63
C ARG A 59 3.85 6.10 6.11
N ALA A 60 3.99 4.92 5.54
CA ALA A 60 5.03 3.96 5.91
C ALA A 60 6.25 3.99 4.97
N ARG A 61 6.37 4.99 4.07
CA ARG A 61 7.42 5.04 3.03
C ARG A 61 8.82 4.88 3.63
N LYS A 62 9.14 5.67 4.66
CA LYS A 62 10.44 5.62 5.33
C LYS A 62 10.73 4.24 5.92
N THR A 63 9.74 3.63 6.58
CA THR A 63 9.88 2.30 7.19
C THR A 63 10.11 1.21 6.15
N TRP A 64 9.37 1.25 5.04
CA TRP A 64 9.49 0.25 3.99
C TRP A 64 10.78 0.38 3.19
N LEU A 65 11.23 1.60 2.90
CA LEU A 65 12.51 1.82 2.23
C LEU A 65 13.69 1.36 3.11
N ALA A 66 13.68 1.73 4.40
CA ALA A 66 14.68 1.24 5.34
C ALA A 66 14.64 -0.30 5.47
N ALA A 67 13.46 -0.91 5.46
CA ALA A 67 13.34 -2.37 5.48
C ALA A 67 13.96 -3.02 4.23
N LEU A 68 13.76 -2.44 3.03
CA LEU A 68 14.35 -2.96 1.80
C LEU A 68 15.88 -2.91 1.83
N GLU A 69 16.46 -1.80 2.29
CA GLU A 69 17.91 -1.64 2.43
C GLU A 69 18.52 -2.70 3.37
N ASN A 70 17.87 -2.94 4.51
CA ASN A 70 18.30 -3.95 5.48
C ASN A 70 18.07 -5.41 5.02
N THR A 71 17.22 -5.66 4.02
CA THR A 71 17.02 -7.03 3.48
C THR A 71 18.00 -7.35 2.34
N GLY A 72 18.76 -6.36 1.85
CA GLY A 72 19.74 -6.49 0.78
C GLY A 72 21.21 -6.40 1.22
N SER A 73 21.48 -6.35 2.53
CA SER A 73 22.84 -6.36 3.11
C SER A 73 23.16 -7.69 3.80
#